data_AF-A0A7D9E7I6-F1
#
_entry.id   AF-A0A7D9E7I6-F1
#
_cell.length_a   1.000
_cell.length_b   1.000
_cell.length_c   1.000
_cell.angle_alpha   90.00
_cell.angle_beta   90.00
_cell.angle_gamma   90.00
#
_symmetry.space_group_name_H-M   'P 1'
#
loop_
_entity.id
_entity.type
_entity.pdbx_description
1 polymer ?
#
loop_
_entity_poly.entity_id
_entity_poly.type
_entity_poly.pdbx_seq_one_letter_code
_entity_poly.pdbx_strand_id
1 'polypeptide(L)'
;MPLVLLGSTEKPKTRLIADYCVEFALKEVHATVAEEIKKAQTQQKQNYDARNTAHQTEILRPEDIVWLHSTVIPKGRSRKFHKPWIGPYVILCCQGRLNYVIRPKSGKGRSSCVHRNRLKLVQNQTDDINEQDMPSPLSTKSEKSQEQRVAESPIVHKEVEATNMVPLRRSTRQRRPPDRYQDFNLDELEIEDALT
;
A
#
# COMPACT_ATOMS: atom_id res chain seq x y z
N MET A 1 -42.04 70.91 -11.79
CA MET A 1 -40.76 70.21 -11.97
C MET A 1 -40.51 69.35 -10.74
N PRO A 2 -40.28 68.03 -10.86
CA PRO A 2 -39.84 67.20 -9.74
C PRO A 2 -38.34 67.39 -9.49
N LEU A 3 -37.91 67.30 -8.23
CA LEU A 3 -36.49 67.35 -7.86
C LEU A 3 -36.11 65.98 -7.26
N VAL A 4 -35.42 65.17 -8.05
CA VAL A 4 -35.09 63.77 -7.71
C VAL A 4 -33.89 63.75 -6.78
N LEU A 5 -34.12 63.57 -5.48
CA LEU A 5 -33.05 63.46 -4.49
C LEU A 5 -32.47 62.03 -4.48
N LEU A 6 -31.52 61.76 -5.37
CA LEU A 6 -30.85 60.45 -5.47
C LEU A 6 -29.81 60.27 -4.34
N GLY A 7 -30.29 60.08 -3.11
CA GLY A 7 -29.45 59.87 -1.93
C GLY A 7 -28.75 58.52 -1.95
N SER A 8 -27.54 58.47 -2.50
CA SER A 8 -26.69 57.27 -2.44
C SER A 8 -26.31 56.96 -0.99
N THR A 9 -26.87 55.90 -0.42
CA THR A 9 -26.45 55.37 0.88
C THR A 9 -25.34 54.32 0.73
N GLU A 10 -24.26 54.69 0.02
CA GLU A 10 -23.00 53.94 0.08
C GLU A 10 -22.42 54.09 1.50
N LYS A 11 -22.86 53.20 2.39
CA LYS A 11 -22.26 53.03 3.72
C LYS A 11 -20.77 52.81 3.53
N PRO A 12 -19.88 53.63 4.12
CA PRO A 12 -18.45 53.44 3.97
C PRO A 12 -18.08 52.03 4.44
N LYS A 13 -17.24 51.32 3.67
CA LYS A 13 -16.73 50.00 4.05
C LYS A 13 -15.71 50.13 5.17
N THR A 14 -16.21 50.38 6.39
CA THR A 14 -15.48 50.20 7.63
C THR A 14 -15.22 48.71 7.82
N ARG A 15 -14.19 48.19 7.14
CA ARG A 15 -13.52 46.94 7.54
C ARG A 15 -13.18 47.10 9.01
N LEU A 16 -13.76 46.26 9.85
CA LEU A 16 -13.61 46.40 11.29
C LEU A 16 -12.19 46.00 11.66
N ILE A 17 -11.65 46.60 12.73
CA ILE A 17 -10.29 46.28 13.20
C ILE A 17 -10.18 44.77 13.49
N ALA A 18 -11.27 44.13 13.91
CA ALA A 18 -11.41 42.68 14.03
C ALA A 18 -11.09 41.91 12.74
N ASP A 19 -11.59 42.35 11.57
CA ASP A 19 -11.33 41.71 10.27
C ASP A 19 -9.82 41.69 9.97
N TYR A 20 -9.14 42.82 10.24
CA TYR A 20 -7.70 42.96 10.07
C TYR A 20 -6.90 42.09 11.05
N CYS A 21 -7.32 42.04 12.32
CA CYS A 21 -6.68 41.17 13.33
C CYS A 21 -6.82 39.68 12.97
N VAL A 22 -7.98 39.25 12.46
CA VAL A 22 -8.18 37.87 11.98
C VAL A 22 -7.34 37.59 10.73
N GLU A 23 -7.32 38.50 9.76
CA GLU A 23 -6.44 38.39 8.59
C GLU A 23 -4.95 38.32 8.97
N PHE A 24 -4.52 39.04 10.02
CA PHE A 24 -3.14 39.05 10.49
C PHE A 24 -2.78 37.74 11.20
N ALA A 25 -3.59 37.31 12.19
CA ALA A 25 -3.36 36.06 12.91
C ALA A 25 -3.36 34.82 11.99
N LEU A 26 -4.24 34.80 10.97
CA LEU A 26 -4.22 33.74 9.95
C LEU A 26 -2.93 33.73 9.13
N LYS A 27 -2.33 34.90 8.83
CA LYS A 27 -1.05 34.98 8.10
C LYS A 27 0.12 34.50 8.97
N GLU A 28 0.11 34.79 10.27
CA GLU A 28 1.11 34.28 11.21
C GLU A 28 1.02 32.76 11.37
N VAL A 29 -0.19 32.20 11.57
CA VAL A 29 -0.40 30.75 11.64
C VAL A 29 -0.05 30.05 10.33
N HIS A 30 -0.34 30.66 9.18
CA HIS A 30 0.10 30.13 7.88
C HIS A 30 1.63 30.18 7.71
N ALA A 31 2.31 31.18 8.28
CA ALA A 31 3.77 31.26 8.24
C ALA A 31 4.43 30.15 9.07
N THR A 32 3.99 29.94 10.32
CA THR A 32 4.53 28.87 11.19
C THR A 32 4.27 27.49 10.60
N VAL A 33 3.05 27.21 10.14
CA VAL A 33 2.71 25.96 9.45
C VAL A 33 3.55 25.76 8.18
N ALA A 34 3.83 26.81 7.40
CA ALA A 34 4.70 26.71 6.23
C ALA A 34 6.18 26.43 6.59
N GLU A 35 6.66 26.88 7.74
CA GLU A 35 8.00 26.53 8.26
C GLU A 35 8.07 25.09 8.75
N GLU A 36 7.05 24.62 9.49
CA GLU A 36 6.98 23.22 9.92
C GLU A 36 6.88 22.25 8.72
N ILE A 37 6.11 22.61 7.70
CA ILE A 37 6.04 21.84 6.44
C ILE A 37 7.41 21.76 5.76
N LYS A 38 8.15 22.87 5.65
CA LYS A 38 9.53 22.87 5.08
C LYS A 38 10.48 22.01 5.90
N LYS A 39 10.38 22.08 7.24
CA LYS A 39 11.19 21.30 8.19
C LYS A 39 10.91 19.79 8.04
N ALA A 40 9.64 19.40 7.99
CA ALA A 40 9.20 18.02 7.77
C ALA A 40 9.63 17.49 6.40
N GLN A 41 9.47 18.27 5.33
CA GLN A 41 9.95 17.91 3.98
C GLN A 41 11.47 17.73 3.94
N THR A 42 12.22 18.59 4.63
CA THR A 42 13.69 18.49 4.71
C THR A 42 14.12 17.21 5.43
N GLN A 43 13.51 16.90 6.57
CA GLN A 43 13.76 15.64 7.30
C GLN A 43 13.34 14.41 6.48
N GLN A 44 12.19 14.45 5.81
CA GLN A 44 11.73 13.38 4.94
C GLN A 44 12.71 13.12 3.80
N LYS A 45 13.27 14.17 3.18
CA LYS A 45 14.31 14.06 2.15
C LYS A 45 15.59 13.44 2.74
N GLN A 46 16.10 13.94 3.86
CA GLN A 46 17.31 13.40 4.50
C GLN A 46 17.16 11.91 4.83
N ASN A 47 16.02 11.52 5.40
CA ASN A 47 15.71 10.12 5.72
C ASN A 47 15.60 9.24 4.46
N TYR A 48 15.04 9.78 3.37
CA TYR A 48 14.98 9.08 2.08
C TYR A 48 16.37 8.90 1.47
N ASP A 49 17.18 9.97 1.40
CA ASP A 49 18.52 9.97 0.78
C ASP A 49 19.49 9.06 1.57
N ALA A 50 19.45 9.09 2.90
CA ALA A 50 20.23 8.20 3.77
C ALA A 50 19.84 6.73 3.55
N ARG A 51 18.53 6.40 3.57
CA ARG A 51 18.04 5.04 3.34
C ARG A 51 18.35 4.53 1.93
N ASN A 52 18.22 5.38 0.91
CA ASN A 52 18.55 5.04 -0.47
C ASN A 52 20.05 4.78 -0.65
N THR A 53 20.90 5.53 0.04
CA THR A 53 22.35 5.31 0.06
C THR A 53 22.70 3.97 0.70
N ALA A 54 22.15 3.66 1.88
CA ALA A 54 22.37 2.38 2.57
C ALA A 54 21.95 1.17 1.71
N HIS A 55 20.77 1.22 1.08
CA HIS A 55 20.34 0.18 0.14
C HIS A 55 21.19 0.08 -1.13
N GLN A 56 22.05 1.06 -1.43
CA GLN A 56 22.95 1.06 -2.58
C GLN A 56 24.37 0.60 -2.23
N THR A 57 24.81 0.72 -0.98
CA THR A 57 26.16 0.34 -0.52
C THR A 57 26.37 -1.16 -0.33
N GLU A 58 25.32 -1.97 -0.18
CA GLU A 58 25.42 -3.44 -0.12
C GLU A 58 25.69 -4.04 -1.52
N ILE A 59 26.87 -3.78 -2.10
CA ILE A 59 27.21 -4.14 -3.49
C ILE A 59 27.00 -5.64 -3.72
N LEU A 60 25.98 -5.97 -4.51
CA LEU A 60 25.70 -7.33 -4.96
C LEU A 60 26.80 -7.75 -5.95
N ARG A 61 27.29 -8.97 -5.81
CA ARG A 61 28.40 -9.56 -6.56
C ARG A 61 27.87 -10.47 -7.69
N PRO A 62 28.69 -10.76 -8.72
CA PRO A 62 28.46 -11.92 -9.58
C PRO A 62 28.35 -13.21 -8.76
N GLU A 63 27.55 -14.15 -9.25
CA GLU A 63 27.17 -15.41 -8.59
C GLU A 63 26.33 -15.31 -7.30
N ASP A 64 26.03 -14.11 -6.78
CA ASP A 64 25.06 -13.92 -5.69
C ASP A 64 23.66 -14.43 -6.08
N ILE A 65 23.01 -15.13 -5.16
CA ILE A 65 21.64 -15.64 -5.33
C ILE A 65 20.64 -14.59 -4.85
N VAL A 66 19.70 -14.20 -5.71
CA VAL A 66 18.70 -13.14 -5.44
C VAL A 66 17.28 -13.56 -5.82
N TRP A 67 16.28 -13.03 -5.11
CA TRP A 67 14.87 -13.11 -5.50
C TRP A 67 14.47 -11.92 -6.36
N LEU A 68 13.68 -12.17 -7.41
CA LEU A 68 13.18 -11.13 -8.32
C LEU A 68 11.77 -10.66 -7.92
N HIS A 69 11.58 -9.37 -7.68
CA HIS A 69 10.26 -8.76 -7.58
C HIS A 69 9.61 -8.64 -8.97
N SER A 70 8.64 -9.49 -9.27
CA SER A 70 7.76 -9.37 -10.43
C SER A 70 6.71 -8.28 -10.22
N THR A 71 6.58 -7.41 -11.22
CA THR A 71 5.41 -6.52 -11.37
C THR A 71 4.30 -7.16 -12.20
N VAL A 72 4.58 -8.28 -12.87
CA VAL A 72 3.65 -8.98 -13.78
C VAL A 72 2.87 -10.02 -12.98
N ILE A 73 1.55 -9.83 -12.95
CA ILE A 73 0.58 -10.75 -12.33
C ILE A 73 0.09 -11.70 -13.43
N PRO A 74 0.11 -13.03 -13.24
CA PRO A 74 -0.43 -13.96 -14.24
C PRO A 74 -1.96 -13.82 -14.37
N LYS A 75 -2.47 -13.98 -15.59
CA LYS A 75 -3.91 -13.94 -15.90
C LYS A 75 -4.68 -14.92 -15.00
N GLY A 76 -5.87 -14.52 -14.56
CA GLY A 76 -6.73 -15.31 -13.67
C GLY A 76 -6.35 -15.29 -12.18
N ARG A 77 -5.23 -14.70 -11.76
CA ARG A 77 -4.90 -14.55 -10.32
C ARG A 77 -5.23 -13.15 -9.79
N SER A 78 -5.85 -13.10 -8.62
CA SER A 78 -6.09 -11.84 -7.90
C SER A 78 -4.78 -11.23 -7.39
N ARG A 79 -4.61 -9.92 -7.59
CA ARG A 79 -3.46 -9.14 -7.11
C ARG A 79 -3.22 -9.28 -5.60
N LYS A 80 -4.28 -9.53 -4.81
CA LYS A 80 -4.19 -9.68 -3.34
C LYS A 80 -3.52 -11.00 -2.88
N PHE A 81 -3.54 -12.04 -3.72
CA PHE A 81 -3.00 -13.37 -3.40
C PHE A 81 -1.77 -13.74 -4.25
N HIS A 82 -1.28 -12.81 -5.07
CA HIS A 82 -0.06 -13.00 -5.84
C HIS A 82 1.16 -12.70 -4.97
N LYS A 83 2.02 -13.71 -4.73
CA LYS A 83 3.37 -13.50 -4.18
C LYS A 83 4.25 -12.86 -5.28
N PRO A 84 4.74 -11.61 -5.13
CA PRO A 84 5.44 -10.91 -6.20
C PRO A 84 6.93 -11.28 -6.27
N TRP A 85 7.52 -11.76 -5.18
CA TRP A 85 8.89 -12.25 -5.16
C TRP A 85 8.97 -13.65 -5.75
N ILE A 86 9.74 -13.81 -6.84
CA ILE A 86 9.87 -15.04 -7.62
C ILE A 86 11.32 -15.53 -7.58
N GLY A 87 11.51 -16.75 -7.09
CA GLY A 87 12.58 -17.70 -7.42
C GLY A 87 14.03 -17.32 -7.06
N PRO A 88 14.94 -18.30 -6.95
CA PRO A 88 16.37 -18.03 -6.95
C PRO A 88 16.86 -17.70 -8.37
N TYR A 89 17.29 -16.46 -8.56
CA TYR A 89 18.09 -16.02 -9.69
C TYR A 89 19.56 -15.90 -9.26
N VAL A 90 20.48 -15.93 -10.21
CA VAL A 90 21.91 -15.71 -10.03
C VAL A 90 22.29 -14.43 -10.79
N ILE A 91 23.10 -13.56 -10.19
CA ILE A 91 23.64 -12.36 -10.84
C ILE A 91 24.82 -12.76 -11.74
N LEU A 92 24.76 -12.41 -13.02
CA LEU A 92 25.86 -12.63 -13.96
C LEU A 92 26.84 -11.46 -13.97
N CYS A 93 26.34 -10.22 -14.04
CA CYS A 93 27.18 -9.02 -14.05
C CYS A 93 26.40 -7.74 -13.69
N CYS A 94 27.15 -6.71 -13.32
CA CYS A 94 26.65 -5.36 -13.04
C CYS A 94 26.68 -4.53 -14.33
N GLN A 95 25.52 -4.12 -14.85
CA GLN A 95 25.40 -3.21 -16.00
C GLN A 95 25.36 -1.74 -15.53
N GLY A 96 26.31 -1.37 -14.65
CA GLY A 96 26.38 -0.09 -13.95
C GLY A 96 25.99 -0.15 -12.47
N ARG A 97 25.89 1.02 -11.81
CA ARG A 97 25.70 1.18 -10.35
C ARG A 97 24.35 0.68 -9.80
N LEU A 98 23.35 0.49 -10.65
CA LEU A 98 21.97 0.19 -10.24
C LEU A 98 21.28 -0.94 -11.03
N ASN A 99 21.88 -1.42 -12.11
CA ASN A 99 21.27 -2.39 -13.01
C ASN A 99 22.12 -3.66 -13.05
N TYR A 100 21.49 -4.82 -12.87
CA TYR A 100 22.14 -6.12 -12.79
C TYR A 100 21.54 -7.07 -13.81
N VAL A 101 22.39 -7.83 -14.50
CA VAL A 101 21.95 -8.90 -15.40
C VAL A 101 21.79 -10.18 -14.59
N ILE A 102 20.58 -10.71 -14.51
CA ILE A 102 20.25 -11.91 -13.73
C ILE A 102 19.82 -13.06 -14.65
N ARG A 103 20.02 -14.31 -14.22
CA ARG A 103 19.56 -15.56 -14.88
C ARG A 103 18.88 -16.48 -13.85
N PRO A 104 17.83 -17.24 -14.17
CA PRO A 104 17.25 -18.21 -13.24
C PRO A 104 18.28 -19.28 -12.82
N LYS A 105 18.38 -19.62 -11.52
CA LYS A 105 19.34 -20.63 -11.00
C LYS A 105 19.17 -22.02 -11.65
N SER A 106 17.97 -22.34 -12.14
CA SER A 106 17.68 -23.58 -12.90
C SER A 106 18.36 -23.66 -14.29
N GLY A 107 19.09 -22.64 -14.74
CA GLY A 107 19.71 -22.56 -16.08
C GLY A 107 18.72 -22.38 -17.24
N LYS A 108 17.50 -22.91 -17.12
CA LYS A 108 16.42 -22.84 -18.10
C LYS A 108 15.74 -21.46 -18.09
N GLY A 109 16.30 -20.51 -18.82
CA GLY A 109 15.67 -19.21 -19.07
C GLY A 109 16.60 -18.18 -19.70
N ARG A 110 16.01 -17.12 -20.26
CA ARG A 110 16.77 -15.94 -20.74
C ARG A 110 17.29 -15.15 -19.55
N SER A 111 18.46 -14.52 -19.71
CA SER A 111 18.91 -13.47 -18.79
C SER A 111 18.08 -12.20 -18.96
N SER A 112 18.01 -11.38 -17.93
CA SER A 112 17.27 -10.10 -17.94
C SER A 112 18.03 -9.04 -17.15
N CYS A 113 18.06 -7.81 -17.65
CA CYS A 113 18.57 -6.66 -16.91
C CYS A 113 17.49 -6.12 -15.96
N VAL A 114 17.83 -5.97 -14.68
CA VAL A 114 16.89 -5.61 -13.61
C VAL A 114 17.51 -4.58 -12.67
N HIS A 115 16.72 -3.56 -12.33
CA HIS A 115 17.11 -2.53 -11.36
C HIS A 115 17.20 -3.11 -9.94
N ARG A 116 18.25 -2.73 -9.20
CA ARG A 116 18.61 -3.19 -7.84
C ARG A 116 17.43 -3.29 -6.86
N ASN A 117 16.57 -2.28 -6.82
CA ASN A 117 15.40 -2.25 -5.91
C ASN A 117 14.35 -3.35 -6.17
N ARG A 118 14.48 -4.13 -7.26
CA ARG A 118 13.66 -5.32 -7.55
C ARG A 118 14.37 -6.64 -7.21
N LEU A 119 15.58 -6.60 -6.66
CA LEU A 119 16.34 -7.75 -6.20
C LEU A 119 16.35 -7.77 -4.67
N LYS A 120 16.25 -8.96 -4.08
CA LYS A 120 16.54 -9.19 -2.66
C LYS A 120 17.56 -10.31 -2.55
N LEU A 121 18.68 -10.06 -1.85
CA LEU A 121 19.70 -11.08 -1.59
C LEU A 121 19.10 -12.26 -0.81
N VAL A 122 19.44 -13.48 -1.23
CA VAL A 122 19.32 -14.65 -0.37
C VAL A 122 20.50 -14.61 0.60
N GLN A 123 20.21 -14.26 1.85
CA GLN A 123 21.07 -14.70 2.94
C GLN A 123 21.00 -16.22 2.95
N ASN A 124 22.04 -16.87 2.44
CA ASN A 124 22.28 -18.27 2.78
C ASN A 124 22.53 -18.27 4.29
N GLN A 125 21.78 -19.06 5.06
CA GLN A 125 22.23 -19.38 6.41
C GLN A 125 23.43 -20.31 6.29
N THR A 126 24.61 -19.69 6.19
CA THR A 126 25.86 -20.20 6.76
C THR A 126 26.02 -19.62 8.16
N ASP A 127 24.91 -19.54 8.90
CA ASP A 127 24.96 -19.77 10.34
C ASP A 127 25.35 -21.25 10.50
N ASP A 128 26.23 -21.60 11.45
CA ASP A 128 26.75 -22.96 11.59
C ASP A 128 25.66 -23.94 12.07
N ILE A 129 24.92 -24.52 11.11
CA ILE A 129 24.02 -25.65 11.36
C ILE A 129 24.89 -26.89 11.66
N ASN A 130 25.30 -27.01 12.92
CA ASN A 130 25.88 -28.21 13.48
C ASN A 130 24.91 -29.39 13.21
N GLU A 131 25.35 -30.41 12.47
CA GLU A 131 24.47 -31.45 11.90
C GLU A 131 23.82 -32.39 12.95
N GLN A 132 24.03 -32.12 14.25
CA GLN A 132 23.60 -32.95 15.37
C GLN A 132 22.19 -32.62 15.91
N ASP A 133 21.66 -31.41 15.65
CA ASP A 133 20.35 -30.97 16.17
C ASP A 133 19.15 -31.32 15.25
N MET A 134 19.35 -32.12 14.20
CA MET A 134 18.25 -32.62 13.35
C MET A 134 17.57 -33.85 13.99
N PRO A 135 16.31 -33.75 14.46
CA PRO A 135 15.60 -34.91 14.99
C PRO A 135 15.37 -35.94 13.88
N SER A 136 15.87 -37.16 14.08
CA SER A 136 15.77 -38.26 13.11
C SER A 136 14.31 -38.56 12.75
N PRO A 137 14.00 -38.83 11.46
CA PRO A 137 12.62 -39.08 11.03
C PRO A 137 12.06 -40.34 11.70
N LEU A 138 11.08 -40.15 12.58
CA LEU A 138 10.45 -41.23 13.32
C LEU A 138 9.72 -42.19 12.37
N SER A 139 10.14 -43.46 12.36
CA SER A 139 9.56 -44.49 11.50
C SER A 139 8.17 -44.93 11.99
N THR A 140 7.13 -44.30 11.46
CA THR A 140 5.74 -44.79 11.55
C THR A 140 5.36 -45.48 10.24
N LYS A 141 4.75 -46.66 10.37
CA LYS A 141 4.56 -47.60 9.26
C LYS A 141 3.37 -47.21 8.37
N SER A 142 3.44 -47.69 7.13
CA SER A 142 2.31 -47.73 6.19
C SER A 142 1.03 -48.28 6.84
N GLU A 143 -0.04 -47.49 6.80
CA GLU A 143 -1.40 -48.03 6.70
C GLU A 143 -2.03 -47.54 5.39
N LYS A 144 -2.62 -48.48 4.64
CA LYS A 144 -3.41 -48.18 3.45
C LYS A 144 -4.85 -47.91 3.88
N SER A 145 -5.44 -46.84 3.36
CA SER A 145 -6.89 -46.77 3.19
C SER A 145 -7.17 -46.44 1.73
N GLN A 146 -7.90 -47.33 1.08
CA GLN A 146 -8.43 -47.12 -0.27
C GLN A 146 -9.84 -46.51 -0.15
N GLU A 147 -10.48 -46.35 -1.30
CA GLU A 147 -11.90 -46.00 -1.46
C GLU A 147 -12.23 -44.50 -1.32
N GLN A 148 -13.16 -43.94 -2.12
CA GLN A 148 -13.97 -44.55 -3.18
C GLN A 148 -14.16 -43.57 -4.36
N ARG A 149 -14.31 -44.10 -5.58
CA ARG A 149 -14.76 -43.32 -6.74
C ARG A 149 -16.28 -43.19 -6.68
N VAL A 150 -16.80 -41.99 -6.90
CA VAL A 150 -18.16 -41.77 -7.43
C VAL A 150 -18.01 -41.02 -8.75
N ALA A 151 -18.80 -41.41 -9.75
CA ALA A 151 -18.64 -40.93 -11.12
C ALA A 151 -19.39 -39.62 -11.41
N GLU A 152 -18.82 -38.93 -12.39
CA GLU A 152 -19.31 -37.85 -13.25
C GLU A 152 -20.81 -37.50 -13.26
N SER A 153 -21.07 -36.21 -13.48
CA SER A 153 -22.11 -35.78 -14.42
C SER A 153 -21.54 -34.66 -15.32
N PRO A 154 -21.59 -34.77 -16.66
CA PRO A 154 -20.97 -33.81 -17.57
C PRO A 154 -21.84 -32.58 -17.78
N ILE A 155 -21.22 -31.40 -17.91
CA ILE A 155 -21.90 -30.16 -18.34
C ILE A 155 -21.43 -29.82 -19.75
N VAL A 156 -22.38 -29.84 -20.69
CA VAL A 156 -22.16 -29.67 -22.13
C VAL A 156 -21.83 -28.22 -22.48
N HIS A 157 -20.85 -28.03 -23.37
CA HIS A 157 -20.55 -26.73 -23.96
C HIS A 157 -21.67 -26.27 -24.91
N LYS A 158 -22.08 -25.00 -24.80
CA LYS A 158 -22.79 -24.28 -25.87
C LYS A 158 -22.19 -22.90 -26.09
N GLU A 159 -21.68 -22.69 -27.29
CA GLU A 159 -21.68 -21.42 -28.00
C GLU A 159 -23.10 -21.24 -28.61
N VAL A 160 -23.57 -20.08 -29.07
CA VAL A 160 -22.99 -18.72 -29.19
C VAL A 160 -23.84 -17.75 -28.30
N GLU A 161 -23.92 -16.41 -28.39
CA GLU A 161 -23.44 -15.42 -29.36
C GLU A 161 -22.91 -14.13 -28.65
N ALA A 162 -23.38 -12.94 -29.04
CA ALA A 162 -22.88 -11.64 -28.57
C ALA A 162 -24.01 -10.64 -28.27
N THR A 163 -23.61 -9.48 -27.71
CA THR A 163 -24.44 -8.30 -27.38
C THR A 163 -25.35 -8.42 -26.14
N ASN A 164 -24.87 -7.85 -25.02
CA ASN A 164 -25.62 -6.91 -24.20
C ASN A 164 -24.66 -6.20 -23.21
N MET A 165 -24.85 -4.90 -22.98
CA MET A 165 -23.95 -4.14 -22.10
C MET A 165 -24.28 -4.41 -20.63
N VAL A 166 -23.35 -5.03 -19.89
CA VAL A 166 -23.47 -5.23 -18.44
C VAL A 166 -23.19 -3.91 -17.71
N PRO A 167 -24.16 -3.32 -16.98
CA PRO A 167 -23.91 -2.11 -16.21
C PRO A 167 -22.95 -2.40 -15.04
N LEU A 168 -22.08 -1.44 -14.70
CA LEU A 168 -21.18 -1.57 -13.55
C LEU A 168 -21.99 -1.74 -12.25
N ARG A 169 -22.08 -2.99 -11.76
CA ARG A 169 -22.67 -3.33 -10.45
C ARG A 169 -21.78 -2.85 -9.30
N ARG A 170 -21.74 -1.53 -9.10
CA ARG A 170 -21.26 -0.88 -7.87
C ARG A 170 -21.96 -1.52 -6.68
N SER A 171 -21.20 -2.09 -5.74
CA SER A 171 -21.77 -2.91 -4.66
C SER A 171 -22.59 -2.04 -3.71
N THR A 172 -23.88 -2.31 -3.59
CA THR A 172 -24.83 -1.70 -2.65
C THR A 172 -24.63 -2.19 -1.20
N ARG A 173 -23.38 -2.46 -0.80
CA ARG A 173 -23.03 -2.91 0.54
C ARG A 173 -23.09 -1.72 1.50
N GLN A 174 -24.26 -1.55 2.12
CA GLN A 174 -24.41 -0.64 3.26
C GLN A 174 -23.32 -0.96 4.30
N ARG A 175 -22.55 0.05 4.69
CA ARG A 175 -21.56 -0.09 5.76
C ARG A 175 -22.29 0.11 7.08
N ARG A 176 -22.06 -0.78 8.05
CA ARG A 176 -22.38 -0.46 9.45
C ARG A 176 -21.56 0.77 9.85
N PRO A 177 -22.13 1.75 10.56
CA PRO A 177 -21.36 2.86 11.13
C PRO A 177 -20.34 2.33 12.17
N PRO A 178 -19.28 3.09 12.48
CA PRO A 178 -18.38 2.75 13.59
C PRO A 178 -19.08 2.91 14.95
N ASP A 179 -18.86 1.99 15.89
CA ASP A 179 -19.51 1.99 17.22
C ASP A 179 -19.13 3.19 18.11
N ARG A 180 -18.04 3.91 17.79
CA ARG A 180 -17.45 5.02 18.57
C ARG A 180 -18.36 6.26 18.75
N TYR A 181 -19.64 6.17 18.41
CA TYR A 181 -20.64 7.20 18.65
C TYR A 181 -21.77 6.73 19.59
N GLN A 182 -21.80 5.46 20.00
CA GLN A 182 -22.78 4.95 20.98
C GLN A 182 -22.47 5.42 22.41
N ASP A 183 -21.21 5.77 22.69
CA ASP A 183 -20.72 6.21 24.00
C ASP A 183 -21.14 7.65 24.39
N PHE A 184 -21.90 8.34 23.53
CA PHE A 184 -22.32 9.74 23.71
C PHE A 184 -23.84 9.91 23.95
N ASN A 185 -24.49 8.87 24.47
CA ASN A 185 -25.74 9.07 25.19
C ASN A 185 -25.43 9.86 26.47
N LEU A 186 -25.55 11.18 26.41
CA LEU A 186 -25.70 12.00 27.60
C LEU A 186 -27.08 11.66 28.19
N ASP A 187 -27.11 11.17 29.43
CA ASP A 187 -28.36 10.84 30.09
C ASP A 187 -29.22 12.11 30.25
N GLU A 188 -30.42 12.12 29.67
CA GLU A 188 -31.40 13.22 29.78
C GLU A 188 -32.10 13.18 31.15
N LEU A 189 -31.33 13.13 32.25
CA LEU A 189 -31.81 12.94 33.61
C LEU A 189 -30.99 13.77 34.64
N GLU A 190 -31.12 15.10 34.62
CA GLU A 190 -30.84 15.97 35.80
C GLU A 190 -31.34 17.43 35.60
N ILE A 191 -32.60 17.64 35.17
CA ILE A 191 -33.22 18.98 35.09
C ILE A 191 -34.69 18.98 35.58
N GLU A 192 -34.98 18.42 36.76
CA GLU A 192 -36.23 18.69 37.50
C GLU A 192 -36.04 19.08 38.99
N ASP A 193 -34.92 18.71 39.63
CA ASP A 193 -34.62 19.02 41.06
C ASP A 193 -34.22 20.50 41.34
N ALA A 194 -34.63 21.44 40.47
CA ALA A 194 -34.31 22.87 40.58
C ALA A 194 -35.54 23.77 40.82
N LEU A 195 -36.74 23.20 41.03
CA LEU A 195 -37.98 23.94 41.31
C LEU A 195 -38.84 23.26 42.39
N THR A 196 -38.44 23.37 43.65
CA THR A 196 -39.30 23.18 44.84
C THR A 196 -38.81 24.08 45.97
#